data_AF-A0A653A0Z0-F1
#
_entry.id   AF-A0A653A0Z0-F1
#
_cell.length_a   1.000
_cell.length_b   1.000
_cell.length_c   1.000
_cell.angle_alpha   90.00
_cell.angle_beta   90.00
_cell.angle_gamma   90.00
#
_symmetry.space_group_name_H-M   'P 1'
#
loop_
_entity.id
_entity.type
_entity.pdbx_description
1 polymer ?
#
loop_
_entity_poly.entity_id
_entity_poly.type
_entity_poly.pdbx_seq_one_letter_code
_entity_poly.pdbx_strand_id
1 'polypeptide(L)'
;MHIASWHQVGSAEELTEALSVAASRIPQKKVRPCLVGDGAPWLWSAMQQAFPGAREVLDFYHCSEHIHALASAQYPDDPQRAFLWVESTMARLSHKGEVGAVIGGMKRMQPANDAAKESIRKTIHYLETNKNRFNYHGARRGGYAIGSGGIESANKFICHVRIKRSGAWWLVSNCNNMLKLRCALVNGTFEHLFDNHKTREKAKRLSRNA
;
A
#
# COMPACT_ATOMS: atom_id res chain seq x y z
N MET A 1 -12.10 5.77 11.35
CA MET A 1 -11.52 5.37 10.05
C MET A 1 -11.75 3.87 9.91
N HIS A 2 -12.40 3.42 8.84
CA HIS A 2 -12.58 1.99 8.55
C HIS A 2 -11.52 1.56 7.54
N ILE A 3 -10.86 0.42 7.77
CA ILE A 3 -9.78 -0.10 6.92
C ILE A 3 -10.27 -1.38 6.27
N ALA A 4 -10.23 -1.42 4.94
CA ALA A 4 -10.34 -2.66 4.17
C ALA A 4 -8.93 -3.10 3.79
N SER A 5 -8.58 -4.35 4.09
CA SER A 5 -7.26 -4.91 3.82
C SER A 5 -7.40 -6.29 3.19
N TRP A 6 -6.56 -6.56 2.20
CA TRP A 6 -6.54 -7.82 1.46
C TRP A 6 -5.32 -8.63 1.87
N HIS A 7 -5.52 -9.91 2.19
CA HIS A 7 -4.48 -10.80 2.71
C HIS A 7 -4.50 -12.11 1.94
N GLN A 8 -3.75 -12.16 0.86
CA GLN A 8 -3.56 -13.37 0.07
C GLN A 8 -2.23 -13.24 -0.69
N VAL A 9 -1.58 -14.37 -0.96
CA VAL A 9 -0.53 -14.44 -1.98
C VAL A 9 -1.25 -14.65 -3.31
N GLY A 10 -1.17 -13.68 -4.21
CA GLY A 10 -1.93 -13.68 -5.44
C GLY A 10 -1.42 -12.69 -6.48
N SER A 11 -2.04 -12.69 -7.65
CA SER A 11 -1.68 -11.82 -8.77
C SER A 11 -2.31 -10.43 -8.67
N ALA A 12 -1.87 -9.51 -9.53
CA ALA A 12 -2.45 -8.17 -9.64
C ALA A 12 -3.92 -8.23 -10.08
N GLU A 13 -4.27 -9.19 -10.95
CA GLU A 13 -5.62 -9.43 -11.43
C GLU A 13 -6.54 -9.88 -10.29
N GLU A 14 -6.08 -10.83 -9.45
CA GLU A 14 -6.83 -11.30 -8.29
C GLU A 14 -7.08 -10.17 -7.27
N LEU A 15 -6.10 -9.28 -7.05
CA LEU A 15 -6.29 -8.09 -6.21
C LEU A 15 -7.31 -7.13 -6.83
N THR A 16 -7.27 -6.92 -8.14
CA THR A 16 -8.19 -6.03 -8.86
C THR A 16 -9.63 -6.54 -8.77
N GLU A 17 -9.84 -7.84 -8.93
CA GLU A 17 -11.14 -8.48 -8.74
C GLU A 17 -11.61 -8.33 -7.29
N ALA A 18 -10.74 -8.60 -6.31
CA ALA A 18 -11.07 -8.47 -4.90
C ALA A 18 -11.43 -7.02 -4.51
N LEU A 19 -10.74 -6.01 -5.07
CA LEU A 19 -11.06 -4.60 -4.90
C LEU A 19 -12.45 -4.27 -5.47
N SER A 20 -12.79 -4.83 -6.64
CA SER A 20 -14.12 -4.65 -7.26
C SER A 20 -15.23 -5.25 -6.39
N VAL A 21 -15.00 -6.42 -5.79
CA VAL A 21 -15.93 -7.03 -4.82
C VAL A 21 -16.03 -6.19 -3.54
N ALA A 22 -14.93 -5.64 -3.05
CA ALA A 22 -14.96 -4.75 -1.89
C ALA A 22 -15.77 -3.47 -2.20
N ALA A 23 -15.54 -2.88 -3.37
CA ALA A 23 -16.21 -1.69 -3.85
C ALA A 23 -17.73 -1.87 -3.98
N SER A 24 -18.21 -3.04 -4.41
CA SER A 24 -19.65 -3.33 -4.52
C SER A 24 -20.35 -3.49 -3.16
N ARG A 25 -19.59 -3.82 -2.11
CA ARG A 25 -20.09 -3.97 -0.73
C ARG A 25 -20.05 -2.68 0.07
N ILE A 26 -19.26 -1.69 -0.37
CA ILE A 26 -19.14 -0.40 0.30
C ILE A 26 -20.19 0.56 -0.28
N PRO A 27 -21.05 1.18 0.55
CA PRO A 27 -22.04 2.14 0.07
C PRO A 27 -21.34 3.45 -0.35
N GLN A 28 -20.83 3.51 -1.58
CA GLN A 28 -19.94 4.58 -2.04
C GLN A 28 -20.55 5.98 -1.93
N LYS A 29 -21.88 6.11 -2.03
CA LYS A 29 -22.59 7.40 -1.85
C LYS A 29 -22.61 7.91 -0.40
N LYS A 30 -22.35 7.04 0.58
CA LYS A 30 -22.37 7.36 2.02
C LYS A 30 -20.99 7.51 2.62
N VAL A 31 -19.94 7.19 1.87
CA VAL A 31 -18.55 7.26 2.33
C VAL A 31 -17.74 8.11 1.37
N ARG A 32 -16.54 8.49 1.79
CA ARG A 32 -15.61 9.25 0.97
C ARG A 32 -14.31 8.46 0.82
N PRO A 33 -14.19 7.61 -0.21
CA PRO A 33 -13.04 6.74 -0.38
C PRO A 33 -11.75 7.53 -0.61
N CYS A 34 -10.65 7.00 -0.09
CA CYS A 34 -9.30 7.51 -0.28
C CYS A 34 -8.40 6.36 -0.66
N LEU A 35 -7.63 6.54 -1.71
CA LEU A 35 -6.73 5.55 -2.27
C LEU A 35 -5.31 5.93 -1.86
N VAL A 36 -4.69 5.09 -1.03
CA VAL A 36 -3.30 5.28 -0.58
C VAL A 36 -2.46 4.18 -1.19
N GLY A 37 -1.33 4.54 -1.80
CA GLY A 37 -0.47 3.61 -2.51
C GLY A 37 0.97 4.10 -2.59
N ASP A 38 1.89 3.16 -2.76
CA ASP A 38 3.34 3.38 -2.79
C ASP A 38 3.85 4.08 -4.07
N GLY A 39 3.04 4.11 -5.12
CA GLY A 39 3.42 4.67 -6.43
C GLY A 39 3.41 3.67 -7.57
N ALA A 40 3.11 2.39 -7.33
CA ALA A 40 3.03 1.36 -8.36
C ALA A 40 1.90 1.65 -9.39
N PRO A 41 2.21 1.83 -10.69
CA PRO A 41 1.22 2.20 -11.70
C PRO A 41 0.02 1.24 -11.81
N TRP A 42 0.28 -0.06 -11.76
CA TRP A 42 -0.77 -1.09 -11.86
C TRP A 42 -1.76 -1.03 -10.70
N LEU A 43 -1.29 -0.70 -9.49
CA LEU A 43 -2.12 -0.60 -8.29
C LEU A 43 -3.03 0.62 -8.36
N TRP A 44 -2.54 1.75 -8.88
CA TRP A 44 -3.38 2.93 -9.12
C TRP A 44 -4.52 2.62 -10.08
N SER A 45 -4.24 1.96 -11.20
CA SER A 45 -5.26 1.56 -12.17
C SER A 45 -6.33 0.67 -11.53
N ALA A 46 -5.92 -0.34 -10.76
CA ALA A 46 -6.84 -1.24 -10.05
C ALA A 46 -7.72 -0.50 -9.03
N MET A 47 -7.13 0.38 -8.22
CA MET A 47 -7.85 1.15 -7.22
C MET A 47 -8.82 2.17 -7.85
N GLN A 48 -8.40 2.85 -8.93
CA GLN A 48 -9.25 3.79 -9.68
C GLN A 48 -10.43 3.09 -10.35
N GLN A 49 -10.22 1.88 -10.89
CA GLN A 49 -11.29 1.08 -11.49
C GLN A 49 -12.36 0.71 -10.44
N ALA A 50 -11.94 0.35 -9.23
CA ALA A 50 -12.84 -0.03 -8.14
C ALA A 50 -13.54 1.18 -7.49
N PHE A 51 -12.84 2.32 -7.37
CA PHE A 51 -13.35 3.55 -6.77
C PHE A 51 -13.11 4.77 -7.68
N PRO A 52 -13.88 4.89 -8.78
CA PRO A 52 -13.75 6.01 -9.70
C PRO A 52 -13.96 7.37 -9.01
N GLY A 53 -13.06 8.32 -9.25
CA GLY A 53 -13.13 9.67 -8.66
C GLY A 53 -12.74 9.76 -7.18
N ALA A 54 -12.31 8.66 -6.56
CA ALA A 54 -11.77 8.70 -5.20
C ALA A 54 -10.46 9.49 -5.15
N ARG A 55 -10.18 10.10 -3.99
CA ARG A 55 -8.96 10.88 -3.81
C ARG A 55 -7.75 9.95 -3.74
N GLU A 56 -6.77 10.16 -4.61
CA GLU A 56 -5.47 9.51 -4.53
C GLU A 56 -4.50 10.29 -3.65
N VAL A 57 -3.78 9.57 -2.80
CA VAL A 57 -2.74 10.10 -1.93
C VAL A 57 -1.55 9.16 -2.03
N LEU A 58 -0.40 9.69 -2.43
CA LEU A 58 0.83 8.91 -2.42
C LEU A 58 1.18 8.56 -0.98
N ASP A 59 1.75 7.39 -0.72
CA ASP A 59 2.22 7.04 0.60
C ASP A 59 3.42 7.93 0.99
N PHE A 60 3.22 8.75 2.04
CA PHE A 60 4.23 9.67 2.54
C PHE A 60 5.53 8.98 2.95
N TYR A 61 5.45 7.82 3.61
CA TYR A 61 6.62 7.13 4.12
C TYR A 61 7.39 6.43 3.01
N HIS A 62 6.71 5.83 2.03
CA HIS A 62 7.38 5.29 0.82
C HIS A 62 8.05 6.41 0.02
N CYS A 63 7.39 7.56 -0.13
CA CYS A 63 8.03 8.72 -0.74
C CYS A 63 9.27 9.15 0.04
N SER A 64 9.22 9.15 1.38
CA SER A 64 10.37 9.48 2.24
C SER A 64 11.54 8.53 2.02
N GLU A 65 11.29 7.22 1.88
CA GLU A 65 12.33 6.22 1.59
C GLU A 65 13.07 6.51 0.28
N HIS A 66 12.36 6.89 -0.79
CA HIS A 66 12.98 7.31 -2.05
C HIS A 66 13.89 8.55 -1.87
N ILE A 67 13.44 9.53 -1.07
CA ILE A 67 14.23 10.73 -0.78
C ILE A 67 15.46 10.40 0.07
N HIS A 68 15.32 9.57 1.11
CA HIS A 68 16.46 9.11 1.92
C HIS A 68 17.47 8.31 1.10
N ALA A 69 17.02 7.38 0.25
CA ALA A 69 17.90 6.59 -0.60
C ALA A 69 18.71 7.47 -1.56
N LEU A 70 18.08 8.52 -2.11
CA LEU A 70 18.78 9.53 -2.90
C LEU A 70 19.79 10.32 -2.07
N ALA A 71 19.40 10.80 -0.89
CA ALA A 71 20.29 11.57 -0.02
C ALA A 71 21.54 10.77 0.36
N SER A 72 21.38 9.49 0.72
CA SER A 72 22.49 8.59 1.06
C SER A 72 23.43 8.35 -0.13
N ALA A 73 22.90 8.23 -1.35
CA ALA A 73 23.72 8.07 -2.55
C ALA A 73 24.46 9.35 -2.94
N GLN A 74 23.83 10.51 -2.74
CA GLN A 74 24.35 11.82 -3.12
C GLN A 74 25.34 12.41 -2.11
N TYR A 75 25.17 12.12 -0.83
CA TYR A 75 25.99 12.66 0.27
C TYR A 75 26.55 11.53 1.16
N PRO A 76 27.29 10.56 0.59
CA PRO A 76 27.74 9.37 1.33
C PRO A 76 28.65 9.72 2.51
N ASP A 77 29.46 10.77 2.38
CA ASP A 77 30.46 11.17 3.38
C ASP A 77 30.00 12.34 4.28
N ASP A 78 28.74 12.80 4.12
CA ASP A 78 28.20 13.93 4.88
C ASP A 78 26.76 13.64 5.36
N PRO A 79 26.62 12.84 6.44
CA PRO A 79 25.31 12.46 6.98
C PRO A 79 24.47 13.66 7.44
N GLN A 80 25.11 14.72 7.93
CA GLN A 80 24.41 15.92 8.38
C GLN A 80 23.78 16.66 7.20
N ARG A 81 24.52 16.81 6.09
CA ARG A 81 23.98 17.39 4.86
C ARG A 81 22.90 16.51 4.25
N ALA A 82 23.07 15.19 4.26
CA ALA A 82 22.04 14.25 3.81
C ALA A 82 20.73 14.47 4.58
N PHE A 83 20.79 14.51 5.91
CA PHE A 83 19.65 14.74 6.79
C PHE A 83 18.96 16.08 6.50
N LEU A 84 19.70 17.20 6.48
CA LEU A 84 19.14 18.53 6.21
C LEU A 84 18.50 18.61 4.81
N TRP A 85 19.09 17.96 3.83
CA TRP A 85 18.54 17.88 2.48
C TRP A 85 17.23 17.08 2.45
N VAL A 86 17.14 15.95 3.16
CA VAL A 86 15.90 15.17 3.28
C VAL A 86 14.81 16.00 3.94
N GLU A 87 15.07 16.58 5.12
CA GLU A 87 14.08 17.37 5.86
C GLU A 87 13.53 18.53 5.03
N SER A 88 14.43 19.29 4.37
CA SER A 88 14.02 20.41 3.52
C SER A 88 13.25 19.96 2.28
N THR A 89 13.61 18.82 1.68
CA THR A 89 12.93 18.25 0.51
C THR A 89 11.55 17.74 0.89
N MET A 90 11.44 16.97 1.98
CA MET A 90 10.17 16.45 2.48
C MET A 90 9.24 17.57 2.93
N ALA A 91 9.75 18.65 3.52
CA ALA A 91 8.95 19.82 3.86
C ALA A 91 8.36 20.50 2.61
N ARG A 92 9.14 20.64 1.52
CA ARG A 92 8.65 21.20 0.24
C ARG A 92 7.59 20.31 -0.40
N LEU A 93 7.80 19.00 -0.40
CA LEU A 93 6.86 18.02 -0.96
C LEU A 93 5.54 17.98 -0.15
N SER A 94 5.63 17.96 1.18
CA SER A 94 4.49 17.69 2.05
C SER A 94 3.68 18.90 2.47
N HIS A 95 4.34 20.03 2.75
CA HIS A 95 3.66 21.24 3.21
C HIS A 95 3.34 22.20 2.08
N LYS A 96 4.27 22.37 1.13
CA LYS A 96 4.11 23.34 0.04
C LYS A 96 3.57 22.74 -1.26
N GLY A 97 3.62 21.41 -1.41
CA GLY A 97 3.22 20.74 -2.65
C GLY A 97 4.11 21.10 -3.85
N GLU A 98 5.33 21.55 -3.60
CA GLU A 98 6.26 22.10 -4.59
C GLU A 98 6.99 21.00 -5.40
N VAL A 99 6.26 19.98 -5.86
CA VAL A 99 6.83 18.80 -6.53
C VAL A 99 7.67 19.20 -7.75
N GLY A 100 7.18 20.13 -8.57
CA GLY A 100 7.90 20.63 -9.74
C GLY A 100 9.21 21.33 -9.39
N ALA A 101 9.25 22.10 -8.29
CA ALA A 101 10.47 22.78 -7.85
C ALA A 101 11.51 21.78 -7.31
N VAL A 102 11.06 20.77 -6.58
CA VAL A 102 11.91 19.66 -6.09
C VAL A 102 12.51 18.90 -7.26
N ILE A 103 11.70 18.48 -8.24
CA ILE A 103 12.17 17.81 -9.47
C ILE A 103 13.17 18.71 -10.22
N GLY A 104 12.87 20.00 -10.37
CA GLY A 104 13.79 20.95 -11.01
C GLY A 104 15.12 21.08 -10.27
N GLY A 105 15.10 21.07 -8.94
CA GLY A 105 16.31 21.04 -8.11
C GLY A 105 17.15 19.78 -8.34
N MET A 106 16.50 18.61 -8.36
CA MET A 106 17.17 17.34 -8.64
C MET A 106 17.76 17.28 -10.05
N LYS A 107 17.08 17.84 -11.07
CA LYS A 107 17.60 17.92 -12.45
C LYS A 107 18.87 18.79 -12.59
N ARG A 108 19.06 19.76 -11.69
CA ARG A 108 20.26 20.62 -11.65
C ARG A 108 21.35 20.11 -10.72
N MET A 109 21.08 19.04 -9.97
CA MET A 109 22.03 18.46 -9.04
C MET A 109 23.18 17.83 -9.82
N GLN A 110 24.42 18.15 -9.43
CA GLN A 110 25.59 17.44 -9.94
C GLN A 110 25.72 16.11 -9.15
N PRO A 111 25.62 14.95 -9.81
CA PRO A 111 25.71 13.67 -9.13
C PRO A 111 27.10 13.47 -8.50
N ALA A 112 27.15 12.98 -7.26
CA ALA A 112 28.43 12.70 -6.60
C ALA A 112 29.19 11.50 -7.22
N ASN A 113 28.44 10.53 -7.76
CA ASN A 113 28.94 9.31 -8.40
C ASN A 113 27.85 8.70 -9.30
N ASP A 114 28.15 7.60 -9.99
CA ASP A 114 27.20 6.93 -10.88
C ASP A 114 25.97 6.36 -10.14
N ALA A 115 26.14 5.89 -8.90
CA ALA A 115 25.02 5.42 -8.08
C ALA A 115 24.07 6.58 -7.73
N ALA A 116 24.61 7.75 -7.40
CA ALA A 116 23.84 8.97 -7.18
C ALA A 116 23.11 9.42 -8.46
N LYS A 117 23.79 9.37 -9.62
CA LYS A 117 23.20 9.71 -10.92
C LYS A 117 21.98 8.85 -11.23
N GLU A 118 22.08 7.55 -11.01
CA GLU A 118 20.96 6.63 -11.23
C GLU A 118 19.84 6.83 -10.18
N SER A 119 20.21 7.07 -8.92
CA SER A 119 19.24 7.38 -7.86
C SER A 119 18.46 8.66 -8.15
N ILE A 120 19.13 9.72 -8.62
CA ILE A 120 18.50 10.98 -9.06
C ILE A 120 17.48 10.69 -10.17
N ARG A 121 17.89 9.93 -11.20
CA ARG A 121 17.03 9.59 -12.34
C ARG A 121 15.77 8.83 -11.89
N LYS A 122 15.92 7.81 -11.05
CA LYS A 122 14.80 7.00 -10.52
C LYS A 122 13.85 7.84 -9.68
N THR A 123 14.38 8.67 -8.78
CA THR A 123 13.58 9.51 -7.89
C THR A 123 12.82 10.59 -8.68
N ILE A 124 13.45 11.24 -9.67
CA ILE A 124 12.76 12.18 -10.56
C ILE A 124 11.59 11.48 -11.25
N HIS A 125 11.82 10.32 -11.86
CA HIS A 125 10.78 9.57 -12.57
C HIS A 125 9.62 9.18 -11.63
N TYR A 126 9.93 8.75 -10.42
CA TYR A 126 8.94 8.42 -9.39
C TYR A 126 8.07 9.62 -9.01
N LEU A 127 8.69 10.78 -8.76
CA LEU A 127 7.98 12.02 -8.42
C LEU A 127 7.14 12.54 -9.59
N GLU A 128 7.66 12.49 -10.82
CA GLU A 128 6.94 12.91 -12.03
C GLU A 128 5.69 12.05 -12.26
N THR A 129 5.82 10.73 -12.13
CA THR A 129 4.73 9.76 -12.28
C THR A 129 3.62 9.97 -11.25
N ASN A 130 3.98 10.46 -10.06
CA ASN A 130 3.06 10.65 -8.93
C ASN A 130 2.71 12.10 -8.62
N LYS A 131 3.07 13.06 -9.48
CA LYS A 131 2.97 14.51 -9.19
C LYS A 131 1.61 14.99 -8.69
N ASN A 132 0.52 14.39 -9.18
CA ASN A 132 -0.85 14.79 -8.83
C ASN A 132 -1.32 14.27 -7.46
N ARG A 133 -0.51 13.44 -6.79
CA ARG A 133 -0.86 12.73 -5.54
C ARG A 133 -0.21 13.31 -4.28
N PHE A 134 0.54 14.41 -4.42
CA PHE A 134 1.31 15.07 -3.35
C PHE A 134 0.53 16.08 -2.49
N ASN A 135 -0.79 16.19 -2.67
CA ASN A 135 -1.60 17.14 -1.88
C ASN A 135 -1.87 16.60 -0.46
N TYR A 136 -0.79 16.41 0.31
CA TYR A 136 -0.79 15.91 1.68
C TYR A 136 -1.47 16.88 2.64
N HIS A 137 -1.21 18.19 2.51
CA HIS A 137 -1.87 19.20 3.32
C HIS A 137 -3.40 19.16 3.16
N GLY A 138 -3.88 19.12 1.91
CA GLY A 138 -5.31 18.96 1.64
C GLY A 138 -5.87 17.62 2.12
N ALA A 139 -5.07 16.54 2.05
CA ALA A 139 -5.46 15.24 2.56
C ALA A 139 -5.65 15.26 4.09
N ARG A 140 -4.70 15.84 4.84
CA ARG A 140 -4.78 15.99 6.30
C ARG A 140 -5.94 16.86 6.73
N ARG A 141 -6.15 18.02 6.10
CA ARG A 141 -7.33 18.88 6.39
C ARG A 141 -8.65 18.17 6.09
N GLY A 142 -8.66 17.32 5.07
CA GLY A 142 -9.80 16.46 4.75
C GLY A 142 -10.00 15.31 5.74
N GLY A 143 -9.07 15.00 6.64
CA GLY A 143 -9.14 13.82 7.50
C GLY A 143 -8.81 12.50 6.78
N TYR A 144 -8.12 12.58 5.65
CA TYR A 144 -7.64 11.40 4.92
C TYR A 144 -6.31 10.88 5.48
N ALA A 145 -6.10 9.57 5.35
CA ALA A 145 -4.79 8.98 5.61
C ALA A 145 -3.77 9.45 4.56
N ILE A 146 -2.52 9.66 5.00
CA ILE A 146 -1.40 10.06 4.14
C ILE A 146 -0.34 8.96 3.99
N GLY A 147 -0.56 7.80 4.61
CA GLY A 147 0.37 6.69 4.57
C GLY A 147 -0.35 5.37 4.88
N SER A 148 0.25 4.27 4.44
CA SER A 148 -0.30 2.92 4.51
C SER A 148 -0.02 2.22 5.84
N GLY A 149 0.48 2.90 6.87
CA GLY A 149 0.83 2.29 8.16
C GLY A 149 -0.31 1.50 8.82
N GLY A 150 -1.58 1.87 8.59
CA GLY A 150 -2.75 1.09 9.01
C GLY A 150 -2.87 -0.27 8.27
N ILE A 151 -2.55 -0.29 6.97
CA ILE A 151 -2.49 -1.51 6.15
C ILE A 151 -1.32 -2.39 6.58
N GLU A 152 -0.13 -1.80 6.81
CA GLU A 152 1.04 -2.53 7.29
C GLU A 152 0.79 -3.16 8.67
N SER A 153 0.14 -2.42 9.57
CA SER A 153 -0.26 -2.90 10.90
C SER A 153 -1.27 -4.05 10.81
N ALA A 154 -2.27 -3.93 9.92
CA ALA A 154 -3.22 -5.00 9.65
C ALA A 154 -2.51 -6.26 9.13
N ASN A 155 -1.56 -6.10 8.20
CA ASN A 155 -0.79 -7.21 7.65
C ASN A 155 0.09 -7.88 8.73
N LYS A 156 0.73 -7.10 9.60
CA LYS A 156 1.47 -7.61 10.76
C LYS A 156 0.56 -8.44 11.68
N PHE A 157 -0.62 -7.91 12.01
CA PHE A 157 -1.55 -8.55 12.94
C PHE A 157 -2.23 -9.81 12.36
N ILE A 158 -2.73 -9.72 11.12
CA ILE A 158 -3.53 -10.79 10.49
C ILE A 158 -2.60 -11.87 9.92
N CYS A 159 -1.61 -11.48 9.13
CA CYS A 159 -0.71 -12.38 8.42
C CYS A 159 0.53 -12.75 9.25
N HIS A 160 1.37 -11.78 9.64
CA HIS A 160 2.71 -12.10 10.15
C HIS A 160 2.69 -12.95 11.43
N VAL A 161 1.79 -12.65 12.37
CA VAL A 161 1.65 -13.39 13.64
C VAL A 161 1.51 -14.91 13.43
N ARG A 162 0.90 -15.34 12.32
CA ARG A 162 0.69 -16.77 12.03
C ARG A 162 1.63 -17.30 10.95
N ILE A 163 1.79 -16.56 9.86
CA ILE A 163 2.48 -17.07 8.66
C ILE A 163 3.99 -16.97 8.79
N LYS A 164 4.52 -15.91 9.40
CA LYS A 164 5.97 -15.63 9.49
C LYS A 164 6.62 -16.08 10.81
N ARG A 165 6.14 -17.17 11.42
CA ARG A 165 6.78 -17.73 12.62
C ARG A 165 8.07 -18.44 12.27
N SER A 166 9.01 -18.49 13.21
CA SER A 166 10.27 -19.22 13.02
C SER A 166 10.00 -20.69 12.67
N GLY A 167 10.72 -21.20 11.66
CA GLY A 167 10.55 -22.56 11.15
C GLY A 167 9.30 -22.82 10.31
N ALA A 168 8.48 -21.81 10.01
CA ALA A 168 7.27 -21.99 9.23
C ALA A 168 7.56 -22.10 7.72
N TRP A 169 7.09 -23.18 7.11
CA TRP A 169 7.10 -23.39 5.66
C TRP A 169 5.69 -23.71 5.19
N TRP A 170 5.26 -23.07 4.11
CA TRP A 170 3.89 -23.19 3.61
C TRP A 170 3.87 -23.44 2.11
N LEU A 171 2.98 -24.34 1.67
CA LEU A 171 2.46 -24.28 0.32
C LEU A 171 1.57 -23.05 0.18
N VAL A 172 1.65 -22.35 -0.96
CA VAL A 172 0.89 -21.11 -1.21
C VAL A 172 -0.61 -21.29 -1.00
N SER A 173 -1.17 -22.41 -1.48
CA SER A 173 -2.57 -22.77 -1.29
C SER A 173 -2.95 -22.87 0.20
N ASN A 174 -2.12 -23.52 1.01
CA ASN A 174 -2.33 -23.68 2.45
C ASN A 174 -2.16 -22.36 3.20
N CYS A 175 -1.19 -21.54 2.81
CA CYS A 175 -1.00 -20.19 3.33
C CYS A 175 -2.26 -19.34 3.09
N ASN A 176 -2.77 -19.32 1.85
CA ASN A 176 -3.97 -18.56 1.49
C ASN A 176 -5.21 -19.05 2.25
N ASN A 177 -5.39 -20.36 2.45
CA ASN A 177 -6.47 -20.88 3.27
C ASN A 177 -6.35 -20.45 4.74
N MET A 178 -5.14 -20.47 5.30
CA MET A 178 -4.88 -19.97 6.65
C MET A 178 -5.20 -18.48 6.76
N LEU A 179 -4.80 -17.66 5.78
CA LEU A 179 -5.12 -16.24 5.74
C LEU A 179 -6.62 -15.97 5.67
N LYS A 180 -7.38 -16.75 4.88
CA LYS A 180 -8.86 -16.66 4.85
C LYS A 180 -9.47 -16.90 6.23
N LEU A 181 -9.00 -17.91 6.96
CA LEU A 181 -9.44 -18.18 8.34
C LEU A 181 -9.08 -17.03 9.29
N ARG A 182 -7.87 -16.48 9.18
CA ARG A 182 -7.42 -15.31 9.98
C ARG A 182 -8.30 -14.09 9.72
N CYS A 183 -8.58 -13.78 8.45
CA CYS A 183 -9.50 -12.72 8.07
C CYS A 183 -10.89 -12.94 8.66
N ALA A 184 -11.41 -14.17 8.62
CA ALA A 184 -12.71 -14.50 9.18
C ALA A 184 -12.77 -14.31 10.71
N LEU A 185 -11.71 -14.70 11.43
CA LEU A 185 -11.61 -14.50 12.87
C LEU A 185 -11.63 -13.01 13.22
N VAL A 186 -10.83 -12.18 12.53
CA VAL A 186 -10.79 -10.74 12.78
C VAL A 186 -12.09 -10.04 12.39
N ASN A 187 -12.76 -10.53 11.34
CA ASN A 187 -14.05 -10.01 10.91
C ASN A 187 -15.24 -10.56 11.73
N GLY A 188 -15.03 -11.47 12.68
CA GLY A 188 -16.10 -12.11 13.47
C GLY A 188 -17.01 -13.04 12.65
N THR A 189 -16.58 -13.47 11.45
CA THR A 189 -17.36 -14.31 10.54
C THR A 189 -16.95 -15.78 10.54
N PHE A 190 -16.00 -16.16 11.41
CA PHE A 190 -15.46 -17.52 11.49
C PHE A 190 -16.55 -18.57 11.74
N GLU A 191 -17.41 -18.38 12.74
CA GLU A 191 -18.48 -19.35 13.07
C GLU A 191 -19.42 -19.58 11.89
N HIS A 192 -19.85 -18.49 11.23
CA HIS A 192 -20.69 -18.58 10.05
C HIS A 192 -20.03 -19.37 8.90
N LEU A 193 -18.74 -19.12 8.64
CA LEU A 193 -18.00 -19.90 7.64
C LEU A 193 -17.88 -21.38 8.03
N PHE A 194 -17.66 -21.65 9.31
CA PHE A 194 -17.48 -23.01 9.81
C PHE A 194 -18.79 -23.81 9.75
N ASP A 195 -19.91 -23.21 10.10
CA ASP A 195 -21.24 -23.84 10.00
C ASP A 195 -21.65 -24.11 8.55
N ASN A 196 -21.34 -23.19 7.64
CA ASN A 196 -21.51 -23.41 6.20
C ASN A 196 -20.67 -24.60 5.71
N HIS A 197 -19.43 -24.75 6.22
CA HIS A 197 -18.58 -25.89 5.88
C HIS A 197 -19.16 -27.21 6.41
N LYS A 198 -19.58 -27.27 7.69
CA LYS A 198 -20.24 -28.45 8.27
C LYS A 198 -21.45 -28.89 7.44
N THR A 199 -22.29 -27.93 7.04
CA THR A 199 -23.49 -28.18 6.24
C THR A 199 -23.14 -28.79 4.88
N ARG A 200 -22.14 -28.22 4.19
CA ARG A 200 -21.66 -28.74 2.89
C ARG A 200 -21.06 -30.13 3.00
N GLU A 201 -20.26 -30.40 4.03
CA GLU A 201 -19.67 -31.72 4.24
C GLU A 201 -20.73 -32.77 4.58
N LYS A 202 -21.75 -32.42 5.38
CA LYS A 202 -22.90 -33.29 5.63
C LYS A 202 -23.64 -33.62 4.33
N ALA A 203 -23.89 -32.63 3.47
CA ALA A 203 -24.53 -32.84 2.17
C ALA A 203 -23.72 -33.76 1.25
N LYS A 204 -22.39 -33.57 1.16
CA LYS A 204 -21.50 -34.45 0.37
C LYS A 204 -21.47 -35.90 0.88
N ARG A 205 -21.53 -36.10 2.19
CA ARG A 205 -21.59 -37.45 2.78
C ARG A 205 -22.91 -38.14 2.41
N LEU A 206 -24.03 -37.42 2.49
CA LEU A 206 -25.33 -37.94 2.10
C LEU A 206 -25.38 -38.32 0.61
N SER A 207 -24.80 -37.50 -0.28
CA SER A 207 -24.78 -37.78 -1.72
C SER A 207 -23.83 -38.91 -2.14
N ARG A 208 -22.85 -39.29 -1.29
CA ARG A 208 -21.94 -40.42 -1.54
C ARG A 208 -22.50 -41.76 -1.07
N ASN A 209 -23.48 -41.71 -0.18
CA ASN A 209 -24.13 -42.88 0.42
C ASN A 209 -25.51 -43.17 -0.19
N ALA A 210 -25.91 -42.38 -1.20
CA ALA A 210 -27.12 -42.55 -2.00
C ALA A 210 -26.73 -43.11 -3.38
#